data_AF-A0AAU4YFD5-F1
#
_entry.id   AF-A0AAU4YFD5-F1
#
_cell.length_a   1.000
_cell.length_b   1.000
_cell.length_c   1.000
_cell.angle_alpha   90.00
_cell.angle_beta   90.00
_cell.angle_gamma   90.00
#
_symmetry.space_group_name_H-M   'P 1'
#
loop_
_entity.id
_entity.type
_entity.pdbx_description
1 polymer ?
#
loop_
_entity_poly.entity_id
_entity_poly.type
_entity_poly.pdbx_seq_one_letter_code
_entity_poly.pdbx_strand_id
1 'polypeptide(L)'
;MTTVLDADDEHQDHGDDEEEAPYGYWPEPCANCGKLIPRAKPAGAGRPPEYCDSTCQNERKAARARERNAPGLPGQILRVEETVTRMEQVTADMRLELSKINSPEGIEARLAAARAANANDVAQANQQTVRAQADAAAARSEASQARADREAAEAAAERDRAEREAADDAREVAEQKARDAERRRAQAERNAADAAAAQQLAEEERAAATDRADHAGREAAEAIEQRDTATEQRDQARQEAAAAQARAEAAARERDRAEARAREAESAREAAERERDGARHEAAQAAVEVMEALRAQQLAEERARQAEVEKKEFEAGYARALAETKQARQERDQAAAQTTEASRQRTAAEQREARAEEARTQAENRADRAEQRADTRIGQAEKRRDEIAAQLTTEQEERRRVERDKGAAEQRAVDAEQRAERVKATADRLANELRARDEEAARLRAEIVALSQAKKPARRGGKRTAEEEAPPEPIPGQTAVPLPGEEPEGETGN
;
A
#
# COMPACT_ATOMS: atom_id res chain seq x y z
N MET A 1 71.87 59.89 18.57
CA MET A 1 72.11 60.62 17.31
C MET A 1 71.47 61.98 17.53
N THR A 2 72.18 63.04 17.93
CA THR A 2 73.31 63.68 17.23
C THR A 2 74.19 64.44 18.25
N THR A 3 75.49 64.43 17.96
CA THR A 3 76.72 65.07 18.52
C THR A 3 76.57 66.53 18.98
N VAL A 4 77.16 66.99 20.11
CA VAL A 4 78.60 67.27 20.45
C VAL A 4 79.25 68.33 19.56
N LEU A 5 79.87 69.35 20.18
CA LEU A 5 81.09 70.14 19.84
C LEU A 5 81.07 71.42 20.74
N ASP A 6 81.84 71.59 21.82
CA ASP A 6 83.30 71.63 22.07
C ASP A 6 84.09 72.73 21.34
N ALA A 7 85.13 73.21 22.05
CA ALA A 7 86.26 74.09 21.71
C ALA A 7 86.14 75.55 22.18
N ASP A 8 86.82 75.97 23.26
CA ASP A 8 88.28 76.19 23.45
C ASP A 8 88.60 77.69 23.20
N ASP A 9 89.02 78.43 24.21
CA ASP A 9 90.39 78.53 24.74
C ASP A 9 91.28 79.37 23.81
N GLU A 10 91.74 80.50 24.34
CA GLU A 10 93.14 80.94 24.21
C GLU A 10 93.35 82.22 25.03
N HIS A 11 94.05 82.04 26.15
CA HIS A 11 94.76 83.08 26.89
C HIS A 11 95.87 83.69 26.02
N GLN A 12 95.81 85.00 25.78
CA GLN A 12 96.97 85.78 25.35
C GLN A 12 97.38 86.76 26.45
N ASP A 13 98.56 86.48 27.00
CA ASP A 13 99.37 87.30 27.89
C ASP A 13 100.21 88.25 27.02
N HIS A 14 99.99 89.56 27.14
CA HIS A 14 100.78 90.60 26.46
C HIS A 14 100.98 91.81 27.39
N GLY A 15 102.16 91.84 28.01
CA GLY A 15 103.10 92.97 28.02
C GLY A 15 102.57 94.36 28.31
N ASP A 16 102.82 94.82 29.54
CA ASP A 16 102.88 96.23 29.92
C ASP A 16 103.94 96.98 29.09
N ASP A 17 103.51 97.65 28.04
CA ASP A 17 104.16 98.84 27.52
C ASP A 17 103.23 100.02 27.84
N GLU A 18 103.70 101.01 28.61
CA GLU A 18 103.00 102.28 28.86
C GLU A 18 102.90 103.06 27.53
N GLU A 19 102.02 102.59 26.64
CA GLU A 19 101.60 103.27 25.43
C GLU A 19 100.68 104.43 25.82
N GLU A 20 101.20 105.64 25.65
CA GLU A 20 100.44 106.89 25.69
C GLU A 20 99.14 106.74 24.87
N ALA A 21 97.99 106.74 25.58
CA ALA A 21 96.71 106.25 25.06
C ALA A 21 96.40 106.82 23.65
N PRO A 22 96.38 105.97 22.59
CA PRO A 22 96.48 106.42 21.20
C PRO A 22 95.29 107.26 20.69
N TYR A 23 94.20 107.38 21.47
CA TYR A 23 93.01 108.16 21.12
C TYR A 23 92.54 109.14 22.20
N GLY A 24 93.37 109.45 23.21
CA GLY A 24 93.04 110.35 24.31
C GLY A 24 92.11 109.75 25.38
N TYR A 25 91.50 110.59 26.23
CA TYR A 25 90.67 110.15 27.36
C TYR A 25 89.18 110.54 27.19
N TRP A 26 88.26 109.84 27.86
CA TRP A 26 86.86 110.28 27.98
C TRP A 26 86.75 111.50 28.91
N PRO A 27 85.83 112.45 28.64
CA PRO A 27 85.67 113.66 29.43
C PRO A 27 85.09 113.39 30.82
N GLU A 28 84.34 112.31 30.99
CA GLU A 28 83.83 111.88 32.28
C GLU A 28 84.86 110.97 32.97
N PRO A 29 85.27 111.30 34.21
CA PRO A 29 86.15 110.45 34.99
C PRO A 29 85.44 109.17 35.43
N CYS A 30 86.20 108.12 35.75
CA CYS A 30 85.69 106.87 36.27
C CYS A 30 84.80 107.08 37.51
N ALA A 31 83.60 106.51 37.49
CA ALA A 31 82.61 106.62 38.56
C ALA A 31 83.03 105.97 39.90
N ASN A 32 84.13 105.21 39.92
CA ASN A 32 84.70 104.62 41.14
C ASN A 32 85.90 105.41 41.66
N CYS A 33 86.96 105.54 40.85
CA CYS A 33 88.24 106.11 41.31
C CYS A 33 88.51 107.55 40.85
N GLY A 34 87.66 108.12 39.97
CA GLY A 34 87.85 109.47 39.44
C GLY A 34 88.95 109.62 38.39
N LYS A 35 89.65 108.54 37.99
CA LYS A 35 90.67 108.59 36.94
C LYS A 35 90.04 108.80 35.56
N LEU A 36 90.74 109.52 34.69
CA LEU A 36 90.37 109.64 33.29
C LEU A 36 90.40 108.27 32.61
N ILE A 37 89.38 107.96 31.83
CA ILE A 37 89.25 106.64 31.19
C ILE A 37 89.93 106.68 29.81
N PRO A 38 90.98 105.87 29.56
CA PRO A 38 91.64 105.87 28.26
C PRO A 38 90.67 105.39 27.17
N ARG A 39 90.72 106.04 26.00
CA ARG A 39 89.93 105.64 24.84
C ARG A 39 90.70 104.58 24.05
N ALA A 40 90.14 103.38 24.00
CA ALA A 40 90.64 102.31 23.13
C ALA A 40 90.22 102.47 21.65
N LYS A 41 89.35 103.44 21.32
CA LYS A 41 88.79 103.64 19.97
C LYS A 41 88.71 105.14 19.63
N PRO A 42 88.86 105.54 18.35
CA PRO A 42 88.75 106.95 17.92
C PRO A 42 87.37 107.54 18.21
N ALA A 43 87.31 108.88 18.32
CA ALA A 43 86.12 109.62 18.76
C ALA A 43 84.88 109.29 17.90
N GLY A 44 83.81 108.75 18.51
CA GLY A 44 82.50 108.52 17.89
C GLY A 44 81.92 107.10 18.01
N ALA A 45 82.71 106.11 18.45
CA ALA A 45 82.26 104.71 18.54
C ALA A 45 82.01 104.24 19.99
N GLY A 46 80.76 104.36 20.46
CA GLY A 46 80.27 103.68 21.68
C GLY A 46 79.81 104.60 22.84
N ARG A 47 78.95 104.06 23.72
CA ARG A 47 78.59 104.71 25.00
C ARG A 47 79.85 104.83 25.86
N PRO A 48 80.12 105.98 26.49
CA PRO A 48 81.24 106.11 27.42
C PRO A 48 81.17 105.00 28.49
N PRO A 49 82.27 104.25 28.71
CA PRO A 49 82.32 103.32 29.84
C PRO A 49 82.24 104.11 31.15
N GLU A 50 81.47 103.62 32.12
CA GLU A 50 81.35 104.25 33.44
C GLU A 50 82.60 104.04 34.32
N TYR A 51 83.42 103.03 34.01
CA TYR A 51 84.57 102.62 34.82
C TYR A 51 85.84 102.56 33.96
N CYS A 52 87.00 102.88 34.54
CA CYS A 52 88.28 102.86 33.82
C CYS A 52 88.76 101.44 33.51
N ASP A 53 88.44 100.48 34.38
CA ASP A 53 88.78 99.08 34.26
C ASP A 53 87.75 98.20 34.98
N SER A 54 87.82 96.88 34.73
CA SER A 54 86.97 95.89 35.39
C SER A 54 87.19 95.85 36.91
N THR A 55 88.39 96.21 37.38
CA THR A 55 88.73 96.33 38.81
C THR A 55 87.90 97.42 39.47
N CYS A 56 87.86 98.64 38.91
CA CYS A 56 87.00 99.72 39.43
C CYS A 56 85.52 99.36 39.39
N GLN A 57 85.07 98.67 38.35
CA GLN A 57 83.68 98.21 38.27
C GLN A 57 83.37 97.22 39.41
N ASN A 58 84.27 96.28 39.67
CA ASN A 58 84.14 95.28 40.73
C ASN A 58 84.24 95.90 42.13
N GLU A 59 85.14 96.85 42.34
CA GLU A 59 85.25 97.59 43.60
C GLU A 59 84.00 98.40 43.89
N ARG A 60 83.45 99.09 42.89
CA ARG A 60 82.18 99.81 43.05
C ARG A 60 81.03 98.86 43.35
N LYS A 61 81.00 97.70 42.69
CA LYS A 61 80.02 96.64 42.96
C LYS A 61 80.16 96.10 44.39
N ALA A 62 81.39 95.88 44.86
CA ALA A 62 81.68 95.44 46.23
C ALA A 62 81.35 96.52 47.27
N ALA A 63 81.58 97.80 46.97
CA ALA A 63 81.18 98.93 47.81
C ALA A 63 79.65 98.98 47.97
N ARG A 64 78.89 98.92 46.87
CA ARG A 64 77.42 98.85 46.94
C ARG A 64 76.91 97.60 47.65
N ALA A 65 77.64 96.48 47.55
CA ALA A 65 77.29 95.26 48.29
C ALA A 65 77.57 95.41 49.79
N ARG A 66 78.66 96.08 50.18
CA ARG A 66 78.95 96.42 51.58
C ARG A 66 77.93 97.40 52.16
N GLU A 67 77.54 98.42 51.41
CA GLU A 67 76.49 99.38 51.80
C GLU A 67 75.13 98.69 51.99
N ARG A 68 74.73 97.82 51.05
CA ARG A 68 73.49 97.03 51.18
C ARG A 68 73.51 96.04 52.34
N ASN A 69 74.67 95.48 52.65
CA ASN A 69 74.85 94.51 53.73
C ASN A 69 75.32 95.15 55.05
N ALA A 70 75.35 96.49 55.13
CA ALA A 70 75.76 97.18 56.34
C ALA A 70 74.78 96.86 57.49
N PRO A 71 75.28 96.49 58.68
CA PRO A 71 74.42 96.28 59.84
C PRO A 71 73.83 97.61 60.30
N GLY A 72 72.53 97.62 60.60
CA GLY A 72 71.80 98.79 61.11
C GLY A 72 70.70 99.31 60.18
N LEU A 73 70.06 100.40 60.61
CA LEU A 73 68.92 101.02 59.91
C LEU A 73 69.22 101.40 58.45
N PRO A 74 70.41 101.95 58.09
CA PRO A 74 70.69 102.33 56.70
C PRO A 74 70.69 101.14 55.73
N GLY A 75 71.27 100.00 56.12
CA GLY A 75 71.26 98.78 55.31
C GLY A 75 69.90 98.08 55.24
N GLN A 76 69.00 98.33 56.20
CA GLN A 76 67.60 97.88 56.13
C GLN A 76 66.78 98.76 55.18
N ILE A 77 66.97 100.09 55.22
CA ILE A 77 66.31 101.03 54.29
C ILE A 77 66.68 100.70 52.85
N LEU A 78 67.96 100.50 52.54
CA LEU A 78 68.40 100.15 51.18
C LEU A 78 67.80 98.82 50.66
N ARG A 79 67.58 97.83 51.53
CA ARG A 79 66.94 96.55 51.17
C ARG A 79 65.43 96.69 50.97
N VAL A 80 64.77 97.52 51.77
CA VAL A 80 63.35 97.85 51.61
C VAL A 80 63.15 98.63 50.32
N GLU A 81 63.98 99.63 50.03
CA GLU A 81 63.97 100.37 48.76
C GLU A 81 64.17 99.44 47.57
N GLU A 82 65.14 98.51 47.61
CA GLU A 82 65.33 97.52 46.54
C GLU A 82 64.09 96.61 46.37
N THR A 83 63.44 96.23 47.47
CA THR A 83 62.20 95.43 47.42
C THR A 83 61.04 96.24 46.84
N VAL A 84 60.91 97.51 47.20
CA VAL A 84 59.92 98.43 46.63
C VAL A 84 60.15 98.60 45.14
N THR A 85 61.38 98.83 44.69
CA THR A 85 61.70 98.92 43.27
C THR A 85 61.39 97.62 42.51
N ARG A 86 61.64 96.44 43.11
CA ARG A 86 61.23 95.15 42.51
C ARG A 86 59.71 95.00 42.45
N MET A 87 58.99 95.41 43.48
CA MET A 87 57.51 95.39 43.46
C MET A 87 56.97 96.36 42.42
N GLU A 88 57.53 97.57 42.33
CA GLU A 88 57.19 98.54 41.29
C GLU A 88 57.46 97.97 39.90
N GLN A 89 58.59 97.31 39.70
CA GLN A 89 58.91 96.62 38.45
C GLN A 89 57.91 95.51 38.13
N VAL A 90 57.58 94.63 39.09
CA VAL A 90 56.55 93.58 38.89
C VAL A 90 55.17 94.19 38.61
N THR A 91 54.79 95.28 39.27
CA THR A 91 53.51 95.95 38.97
C THR A 91 53.52 96.66 37.62
N ALA A 92 54.67 97.19 37.19
CA ALA A 92 54.83 97.76 35.86
C ALA A 92 54.74 96.66 34.79
N ASP A 93 55.37 95.51 35.01
CA ASP A 93 55.29 94.34 34.14
C ASP A 93 53.87 93.76 34.11
N MET A 94 53.20 93.64 35.27
CA MET A 94 51.80 93.21 35.33
C MET A 94 50.88 94.21 34.65
N ARG A 95 51.09 95.52 34.77
CA ARG A 95 50.32 96.54 34.04
C ARG A 95 50.59 96.45 32.54
N LEU A 96 51.83 96.20 32.13
CA LEU A 96 52.17 96.01 30.73
C LEU A 96 51.48 94.77 30.17
N GLU A 97 51.54 93.63 30.86
CA GLU A 97 50.85 92.39 30.48
C GLU A 97 49.32 92.55 30.51
N LEU A 98 48.75 93.19 31.53
CA LEU A 98 47.33 93.55 31.58
C LEU A 98 46.95 94.49 30.44
N SER A 99 47.81 95.43 30.07
CA SER A 99 47.57 96.33 28.93
C SER A 99 47.67 95.60 27.60
N LYS A 100 48.59 94.65 27.43
CA LYS A 100 48.67 93.77 26.25
C LYS A 100 47.48 92.82 26.16
N ILE A 101 46.99 92.35 27.31
CA ILE A 101 45.83 91.46 27.41
C ILE A 101 44.52 92.21 27.15
N ASN A 102 44.39 93.43 27.68
CA ASN A 102 43.20 94.27 27.54
C ASN A 102 43.27 95.23 26.34
N SER A 103 44.38 95.24 25.59
CA SER A 103 44.43 95.96 24.33
C SER A 103 43.44 95.34 23.35
N PRO A 104 42.95 96.11 22.37
CA PRO A 104 42.11 95.58 21.31
C PRO A 104 42.73 94.33 20.64
N GLU A 105 44.04 94.33 20.40
CA GLU A 105 44.77 93.22 19.79
C GLU A 105 44.82 91.99 20.70
N GLY A 106 44.99 92.15 22.01
CA GLY A 106 44.99 91.05 22.98
C GLY A 106 43.62 90.39 23.14
N ILE A 107 42.56 91.19 23.13
CA ILE A 107 41.17 90.71 23.16
C ILE A 107 40.84 89.97 21.85
N GLU A 108 41.23 90.52 20.70
CA GLU A 108 41.08 89.86 19.40
C GLU A 108 41.85 88.55 19.32
N ALA A 109 43.08 88.49 19.84
CA ALA A 109 43.88 87.26 19.90
C ALA A 109 43.20 86.19 20.77
N ARG A 110 42.62 86.56 21.92
CA ARG A 110 41.85 85.64 22.77
C ARG A 110 40.57 85.17 22.10
N LEU A 111 39.86 86.08 21.44
CA LEU A 111 38.65 85.74 20.71
C LEU A 111 38.96 84.82 19.52
N ALA A 112 40.09 85.05 18.82
CA ALA A 112 40.58 84.20 17.75
C ALA A 112 40.98 82.81 18.29
N ALA A 113 41.70 82.75 19.41
CA ALA A 113 42.05 81.49 20.07
C ALA A 113 40.79 80.72 20.53
N ALA A 114 39.81 81.40 21.11
CA ALA A 114 38.53 80.79 21.50
C ALA A 114 37.73 80.30 20.28
N ARG A 115 37.70 81.07 19.19
CA ARG A 115 37.09 80.65 17.91
C ARG A 115 37.80 79.43 17.33
N ALA A 116 39.13 79.37 17.40
CA ALA A 116 39.91 78.23 16.94
C ALA A 116 39.66 76.98 17.81
N ALA A 117 39.60 77.13 19.13
CA ALA A 117 39.24 76.05 20.05
C ALA A 117 37.83 75.52 19.76
N ASN A 118 36.84 76.40 19.64
CA ASN A 118 35.47 76.01 19.29
C ASN A 118 35.39 75.35 17.91
N ALA A 119 36.14 75.83 16.93
CA ALA A 119 36.20 75.21 15.61
C ALA A 119 36.81 73.80 15.67
N ASN A 120 37.83 73.59 16.50
CA ASN A 120 38.41 72.27 16.76
C ASN A 120 37.42 71.33 17.45
N ASP A 121 36.68 71.82 18.46
CA ASP A 121 35.68 71.03 19.17
C ASP A 121 34.54 70.61 18.24
N VAL A 122 34.06 71.52 17.39
CA VAL A 122 33.06 71.21 16.36
C VAL A 122 33.62 70.22 15.34
N ALA A 123 34.88 70.37 14.92
CA ALA A 123 35.52 69.41 14.01
C ALA A 123 35.63 68.02 14.65
N GLN A 124 36.00 67.92 15.93
CA GLN A 124 36.05 66.65 16.66
C GLN A 124 34.66 66.03 16.82
N ALA A 125 33.64 66.81 17.18
CA ALA A 125 32.26 66.34 17.29
C ALA A 125 31.72 65.83 15.95
N ASN A 126 32.02 66.53 14.85
CA ASN A 126 31.68 66.08 13.49
C ASN A 126 32.41 64.78 13.13
N GLN A 127 33.70 64.66 13.43
CA GLN A 127 34.45 63.42 13.22
C GLN A 127 33.87 62.25 14.02
N GLN A 128 33.50 62.47 15.29
CA GLN A 128 32.85 61.45 16.13
C GLN A 128 31.49 61.04 15.56
N THR A 129 30.70 62.00 15.08
CA THR A 129 29.39 61.74 14.46
C THR A 129 29.55 60.91 13.18
N VAL A 130 30.50 61.27 12.32
CA VAL A 130 30.79 60.50 11.09
C VAL A 130 31.26 59.08 11.43
N ARG A 131 32.13 58.91 12.44
CA ARG A 131 32.55 57.59 12.91
C ARG A 131 31.36 56.78 13.44
N ALA A 132 30.53 57.36 14.29
CA ALA A 132 29.34 56.68 14.83
C ALA A 132 28.33 56.29 13.71
N GLN A 133 28.17 57.13 12.68
CA GLN A 133 27.34 56.81 11.52
C GLN A 133 27.94 55.67 10.69
N ALA A 134 29.26 55.66 10.48
CA ALA A 134 29.97 54.60 9.78
C ALA A 134 29.86 53.27 10.55
N ASP A 135 30.08 53.27 11.87
CA ASP A 135 29.97 52.10 12.74
C ASP A 135 28.53 51.55 12.73
N ALA A 136 27.53 52.44 12.82
CA ALA A 136 26.13 52.03 12.74
C ALA A 136 25.74 51.47 11.36
N ALA A 137 26.34 51.99 10.27
CA ALA A 137 26.15 51.45 8.94
C ALA A 137 26.81 50.06 8.78
N ALA A 138 28.03 49.89 9.30
CA ALA A 138 28.73 48.61 9.32
C ALA A 138 27.92 47.56 10.12
N ALA A 139 27.46 47.89 11.32
CA ALA A 139 26.65 47.00 12.15
C ALA A 139 25.32 46.59 11.47
N ARG A 140 24.67 47.52 10.74
CA ARG A 140 23.48 47.18 9.94
C ARG A 140 23.81 46.25 8.78
N SER A 141 24.93 46.47 8.09
CA SER A 141 25.40 45.61 7.00
C SER A 141 25.67 44.19 7.51
N GLU A 142 26.43 44.07 8.60
CA GLU A 142 26.72 42.78 9.25
C GLU A 142 25.45 42.07 9.72
N ALA A 143 24.51 42.79 10.34
CA ALA A 143 23.24 42.22 10.76
C ALA A 143 22.39 41.74 9.57
N SER A 144 22.41 42.45 8.44
CA SER A 144 21.70 42.04 7.23
C SER A 144 22.34 40.81 6.59
N GLN A 145 23.68 40.74 6.57
CA GLN A 145 24.42 39.60 6.08
C GLN A 145 24.18 38.36 6.94
N ALA A 146 24.22 38.51 8.27
CA ALA A 146 23.94 37.41 9.20
C ALA A 146 22.50 36.88 9.07
N ARG A 147 21.52 37.72 8.70
CA ARG A 147 20.16 37.26 8.39
C ARG A 147 20.11 36.48 7.07
N ALA A 148 20.75 37.01 6.02
CA ALA A 148 20.83 36.33 4.74
C ALA A 148 21.53 34.96 4.86
N ASP A 149 22.59 34.87 5.65
CA ASP A 149 23.32 33.61 5.91
C ASP A 149 22.45 32.60 6.67
N ARG A 150 21.64 33.05 7.64
CA ARG A 150 20.69 32.19 8.36
C ARG A 150 19.59 31.68 7.45
N GLU A 151 18.97 32.57 6.66
CA GLU A 151 17.93 32.19 5.70
C GLU A 151 18.48 31.20 4.65
N ALA A 152 19.72 31.40 4.19
CA ALA A 152 20.38 30.48 3.28
C ALA A 152 20.65 29.10 3.92
N ALA A 153 21.07 29.08 5.20
CA ALA A 153 21.28 27.84 5.95
C ALA A 153 19.97 27.09 6.22
N GLU A 154 18.90 27.79 6.59
CA GLU A 154 17.57 27.22 6.81
C GLU A 154 17.00 26.63 5.50
N ALA A 155 17.12 27.36 4.38
CA ALA A 155 16.71 26.86 3.08
C ALA A 155 17.53 25.64 2.63
N ALA A 156 18.82 25.56 2.97
CA ALA A 156 19.65 24.39 2.71
C ALA A 156 19.22 23.19 3.57
N ALA A 157 18.91 23.40 4.86
CA ALA A 157 18.41 22.37 5.74
C ALA A 157 17.01 21.86 5.32
N GLU A 158 16.14 22.73 4.81
CA GLU A 158 14.84 22.34 4.27
C GLU A 158 14.98 21.48 3.01
N ARG A 159 15.90 21.83 2.09
CA ARG A 159 16.20 20.99 0.92
C ARG A 159 16.72 19.61 1.31
N ASP A 160 17.63 19.53 2.28
CA ASP A 160 18.16 18.24 2.78
C ASP A 160 17.05 17.41 3.44
N ARG A 161 16.13 18.02 4.20
CA ARG A 161 14.95 17.32 4.74
C ARG A 161 14.05 16.78 3.63
N ALA A 162 13.71 17.60 2.64
CA ALA A 162 12.88 17.19 1.51
C ALA A 162 13.54 16.07 0.69
N GLU A 163 14.85 16.09 0.50
CA GLU A 163 15.59 15.02 -0.19
C GLU A 163 15.58 13.71 0.59
N ARG A 164 15.71 13.76 1.92
CA ARG A 164 15.60 12.57 2.79
C ARG A 164 14.20 12.00 2.80
N GLU A 165 13.17 12.83 2.94
CA GLU A 165 11.76 12.40 2.86
C GLU A 165 11.48 11.73 1.50
N ALA A 166 11.92 12.33 0.39
CA ALA A 166 11.77 11.74 -0.93
C ALA A 166 12.54 10.40 -1.07
N ALA A 167 13.71 10.27 -0.44
CA ALA A 167 14.47 9.02 -0.42
C ALA A 167 13.78 7.93 0.42
N ASP A 168 13.16 8.29 1.53
CA ASP A 168 12.40 7.36 2.39
C ASP A 168 11.11 6.89 1.70
N ASP A 169 10.36 7.81 1.07
CA ASP A 169 9.19 7.47 0.24
C ASP A 169 9.58 6.52 -0.91
N ALA A 170 10.71 6.77 -1.57
CA ALA A 170 11.21 5.90 -2.64
C ALA A 170 11.59 4.51 -2.13
N ARG A 171 12.15 4.40 -0.92
CA ARG A 171 12.43 3.12 -0.25
C ARG A 171 11.16 2.38 0.09
N GLU A 172 10.14 3.06 0.63
CA GLU A 172 8.87 2.42 0.96
C GLU A 172 8.18 1.86 -0.30
N VAL A 173 8.14 2.64 -1.38
CA VAL A 173 7.60 2.19 -2.68
C VAL A 173 8.39 1.00 -3.22
N ALA A 174 9.72 0.99 -3.08
CA ALA A 174 10.55 -0.14 -3.49
C ALA A 174 10.26 -1.41 -2.66
N GLU A 175 10.11 -1.29 -1.35
CA GLU A 175 9.74 -2.41 -0.47
C GLU A 175 8.34 -2.94 -0.78
N GLN A 176 7.36 -2.06 -0.99
CA GLN A 176 6.01 -2.47 -1.37
C GLN A 176 6.01 -3.25 -2.70
N LYS A 177 6.75 -2.76 -3.71
CA LYS A 177 6.93 -3.47 -4.98
C LYS A 177 7.61 -4.83 -4.83
N ALA A 178 8.61 -4.94 -3.94
CA ALA A 178 9.26 -6.21 -3.64
C ALA A 178 8.28 -7.21 -3.01
N ARG A 179 7.51 -6.79 -2.00
CA ARG A 179 6.47 -7.62 -1.36
C ARG A 179 5.38 -8.04 -2.35
N ASP A 180 4.97 -7.16 -3.25
CA ASP A 180 4.02 -7.50 -4.33
C ASP A 180 4.59 -8.52 -5.30
N ALA A 181 5.87 -8.39 -5.69
CA ALA A 181 6.54 -9.34 -6.56
C ALA A 181 6.63 -10.73 -5.91
N GLU A 182 6.95 -10.81 -4.61
CA GLU A 182 6.95 -12.06 -3.84
C GLU A 182 5.55 -12.68 -3.75
N ARG A 183 4.51 -11.88 -3.47
CA ARG A 183 3.12 -12.37 -3.47
C ARG A 183 2.72 -12.94 -4.82
N ARG A 184 3.06 -12.25 -5.92
CA ARG A 184 2.78 -12.73 -7.29
C ARG A 184 3.53 -14.02 -7.60
N ARG A 185 4.79 -14.14 -7.17
CA ARG A 185 5.57 -15.37 -7.32
C ARG A 185 4.97 -16.53 -6.54
N ALA A 186 4.63 -16.33 -5.26
CA ALA A 186 3.99 -17.36 -4.45
C ALA A 186 2.62 -17.77 -5.02
N GLN A 187 1.86 -16.83 -5.59
CA GLN A 187 0.61 -17.16 -6.28
C GLN A 187 0.85 -17.95 -7.56
N ALA A 188 1.87 -17.59 -8.36
CA ALA A 188 2.22 -18.34 -9.56
C ALA A 188 2.68 -19.77 -9.23
N GLU A 189 3.44 -19.96 -8.16
CA GLU A 189 3.88 -21.27 -7.68
C GLU A 189 2.69 -22.13 -7.21
N ARG A 190 1.72 -21.54 -6.48
CA ARG A 190 0.46 -22.23 -6.12
C ARG A 190 -0.34 -22.63 -7.35
N ASN A 191 -0.56 -21.69 -8.28
CA ASN A 191 -1.29 -21.97 -9.52
C ASN A 191 -0.60 -23.08 -10.35
N ALA A 192 0.73 -23.10 -10.38
CA ALA A 192 1.49 -24.15 -11.07
C ALA A 192 1.35 -25.51 -10.37
N ALA A 193 1.35 -25.54 -9.04
CA ALA A 193 1.10 -26.76 -8.26
C ALA A 193 -0.33 -27.28 -8.47
N ASP A 194 -1.33 -26.41 -8.44
CA ASP A 194 -2.73 -26.75 -8.71
C ASP A 194 -2.91 -27.29 -10.13
N ALA A 195 -2.26 -26.67 -11.12
CA ALA A 195 -2.28 -27.14 -12.50
C ALA A 195 -1.61 -28.51 -12.65
N ALA A 196 -0.49 -28.75 -11.98
CA ALA A 196 0.18 -30.04 -11.96
C ALA A 196 -0.69 -31.14 -11.30
N ALA A 197 -1.34 -30.82 -10.18
CA ALA A 197 -2.27 -31.72 -9.51
C ALA A 197 -3.48 -32.05 -10.40
N ALA A 198 -4.03 -31.06 -11.11
CA ALA A 198 -5.12 -31.28 -12.05
C ALA A 198 -4.69 -32.16 -13.24
N GLN A 199 -3.46 -32.01 -13.73
CA GLN A 199 -2.91 -32.89 -14.77
C GLN A 199 -2.77 -34.33 -14.29
N GLN A 200 -2.26 -34.55 -13.09
CA GLN A 200 -2.15 -35.89 -12.49
C GLN A 200 -3.53 -36.54 -12.35
N LEU A 201 -4.52 -35.82 -11.83
CA LEU A 201 -5.89 -36.33 -11.72
C LEU A 201 -6.47 -36.69 -13.10
N ALA A 202 -6.24 -35.86 -14.12
CA ALA A 202 -6.69 -36.14 -15.47
C ALA A 202 -5.99 -37.37 -16.09
N GLU A 203 -4.71 -37.60 -15.78
CA GLU A 203 -3.97 -38.80 -16.20
C GLU A 203 -4.49 -40.05 -15.50
N GLU A 204 -4.75 -39.98 -14.19
CA GLU A 204 -5.37 -41.06 -13.41
C GLU A 204 -6.77 -41.40 -13.94
N GLU A 205 -7.60 -40.40 -14.24
CA GLU A 205 -8.91 -40.61 -14.84
C GLU A 205 -8.84 -41.25 -16.23
N ARG A 206 -7.86 -40.85 -17.05
CA ARG A 206 -7.60 -41.48 -18.36
C ARG A 206 -7.16 -42.94 -18.20
N ALA A 207 -6.25 -43.22 -17.28
CA ALA A 207 -5.81 -44.59 -16.99
C ALA A 207 -7.00 -45.45 -16.50
N ALA A 208 -7.81 -44.93 -15.58
CA ALA A 208 -9.01 -45.60 -15.09
C ALA A 208 -10.09 -45.77 -16.18
N ALA A 209 -10.16 -44.85 -17.16
CA ALA A 209 -11.04 -45.01 -18.32
C ALA A 209 -10.52 -46.11 -19.27
N THR A 210 -9.21 -46.17 -19.52
CA THR A 210 -8.57 -47.24 -20.29
C THR A 210 -8.77 -48.60 -19.62
N ASP A 211 -8.52 -48.72 -18.31
CA ASP A 211 -8.73 -49.98 -17.58
C ASP A 211 -10.19 -50.47 -17.65
N ARG A 212 -11.15 -49.54 -17.54
CA ARG A 212 -12.58 -49.85 -17.72
C ARG A 212 -12.90 -50.30 -19.15
N ALA A 213 -12.31 -49.66 -20.15
CA ALA A 213 -12.49 -50.05 -21.55
C ALA A 213 -11.89 -51.44 -21.83
N ASP A 214 -10.70 -51.73 -21.30
CA ASP A 214 -10.04 -53.03 -21.43
C ASP A 214 -10.80 -54.14 -20.68
N HIS A 215 -11.36 -53.82 -19.50
CA HIS A 215 -12.24 -54.74 -18.78
C HIS A 215 -13.51 -55.05 -19.58
N ALA A 216 -14.20 -54.03 -20.09
CA ALA A 216 -15.38 -54.20 -20.94
C ALA A 216 -15.05 -54.97 -22.23
N GLY A 217 -13.85 -54.76 -22.81
CA GLY A 217 -13.36 -55.51 -23.96
C GLY A 217 -13.18 -57.00 -23.66
N ARG A 218 -12.63 -57.35 -22.49
CA ARG A 218 -12.50 -58.73 -22.03
C ARG A 218 -13.85 -59.38 -21.78
N GLU A 219 -14.77 -58.70 -21.09
CA GLU A 219 -16.13 -59.21 -20.87
C GLU A 219 -16.87 -59.45 -22.19
N ALA A 220 -16.72 -58.53 -23.17
CA ALA A 220 -17.29 -58.71 -24.50
C ALA A 220 -16.69 -59.90 -25.24
N ALA A 221 -15.37 -60.10 -25.15
CA ALA A 221 -14.71 -61.26 -25.75
C ALA A 221 -15.17 -62.58 -25.11
N GLU A 222 -15.27 -62.65 -23.78
CA GLU A 222 -15.81 -63.81 -23.07
C GLU A 222 -17.27 -64.09 -23.44
N ALA A 223 -18.11 -63.04 -23.58
CA ALA A 223 -19.49 -63.20 -24.02
C ALA A 223 -19.58 -63.74 -25.47
N ILE A 224 -18.67 -63.35 -26.35
CA ILE A 224 -18.57 -63.90 -27.71
C ILE A 224 -18.16 -65.37 -27.66
N GLU A 225 -17.15 -65.72 -26.87
CA GLU A 225 -16.70 -67.11 -26.71
C GLU A 225 -17.81 -68.01 -26.13
N GLN A 226 -18.55 -67.52 -25.13
CA GLN A 226 -19.70 -68.22 -24.57
C GLN A 226 -20.82 -68.39 -25.61
N ARG A 227 -21.10 -67.37 -26.42
CA ARG A 227 -22.08 -67.45 -27.52
C ARG A 227 -21.66 -68.48 -28.55
N ASP A 228 -20.38 -68.50 -28.92
CA ASP A 228 -19.85 -69.41 -29.94
C ASP A 228 -19.88 -70.86 -29.41
N THR A 229 -19.47 -71.08 -28.16
CA THR A 229 -19.60 -72.36 -27.46
C THR A 229 -21.07 -72.82 -27.41
N ALA A 230 -22.00 -71.93 -27.07
CA ALA A 230 -23.44 -72.26 -27.05
C ALA A 230 -23.97 -72.59 -28.46
N THR A 231 -23.42 -71.95 -29.49
CA THR A 231 -23.77 -72.21 -30.90
C THR A 231 -23.26 -73.59 -31.32
N GLU A 232 -22.02 -73.93 -30.99
CA GLU A 232 -21.44 -75.26 -31.23
C GLU A 232 -22.23 -76.35 -30.50
N GLN A 233 -22.56 -76.15 -29.22
CA GLN A 233 -23.39 -77.07 -28.45
C GLN A 233 -24.77 -77.26 -29.06
N ARG A 234 -25.41 -76.18 -29.53
CA ARG A 234 -26.70 -76.24 -30.22
C ARG A 234 -26.59 -77.05 -31.51
N ASP A 235 -25.55 -76.82 -32.29
CA ASP A 235 -25.35 -77.49 -33.57
C ASP A 235 -24.98 -78.97 -33.38
N GLN A 236 -24.21 -79.30 -32.35
CA GLN A 236 -23.96 -80.67 -31.92
C GLN A 236 -25.28 -81.36 -31.48
N ALA A 237 -26.10 -80.70 -30.66
CA ALA A 237 -27.39 -81.24 -30.25
C ALA A 237 -28.33 -81.48 -31.45
N ARG A 238 -28.29 -80.60 -32.47
CA ARG A 238 -29.02 -80.80 -33.73
C ARG A 238 -28.51 -81.99 -34.52
N GLN A 239 -27.19 -82.19 -34.60
CA GLN A 239 -26.60 -83.36 -35.25
C GLN A 239 -26.96 -84.65 -34.52
N GLU A 240 -26.91 -84.65 -33.20
CA GLU A 240 -27.30 -85.80 -32.36
C GLU A 240 -28.79 -86.12 -32.50
N ALA A 241 -29.66 -85.10 -32.53
CA ALA A 241 -31.09 -85.26 -32.80
C ALA A 241 -31.34 -85.83 -34.20
N ALA A 242 -30.66 -85.31 -35.23
CA ALA A 242 -30.75 -85.85 -36.59
C ALA A 242 -30.26 -87.30 -36.68
N ALA A 243 -29.17 -87.65 -35.99
CA ALA A 243 -28.65 -89.01 -35.93
C ALA A 243 -29.58 -89.95 -35.14
N ALA A 244 -30.22 -89.47 -34.08
CA ALA A 244 -31.25 -90.22 -33.36
C ALA A 244 -32.48 -90.46 -34.25
N GLN A 245 -32.92 -89.45 -35.01
CA GLN A 245 -34.01 -89.59 -35.96
C GLN A 245 -33.68 -90.57 -37.08
N ALA A 246 -32.48 -90.50 -37.66
CA ALA A 246 -32.02 -91.46 -38.66
C ALA A 246 -31.96 -92.90 -38.11
N ARG A 247 -31.53 -93.08 -36.86
CA ARG A 247 -31.56 -94.39 -36.18
C ARG A 247 -32.99 -94.90 -35.96
N ALA A 248 -33.91 -94.01 -35.56
CA ALA A 248 -35.32 -94.35 -35.40
C ALA A 248 -35.97 -94.75 -36.74
N GLU A 249 -35.68 -94.02 -37.82
CA GLU A 249 -36.13 -94.38 -39.17
C GLU A 249 -35.53 -95.69 -39.67
N ALA A 250 -34.26 -95.97 -39.37
CA ALA A 250 -33.63 -97.25 -39.71
C ALA A 250 -34.28 -98.42 -38.94
N ALA A 251 -34.55 -98.23 -37.65
CA ALA A 251 -35.24 -99.21 -36.81
C ALA A 251 -36.69 -99.44 -37.29
N ALA A 252 -37.39 -98.39 -37.73
CA ALA A 252 -38.71 -98.51 -38.34
C ALA A 252 -38.66 -99.34 -39.63
N ARG A 253 -37.70 -99.06 -40.53
CA ARG A 253 -37.50 -99.85 -41.77
C ARG A 253 -37.15 -101.31 -41.46
N GLU A 254 -36.38 -101.57 -40.41
CA GLU A 254 -36.04 -102.93 -39.98
C GLU A 254 -37.26 -103.68 -39.42
N ARG A 255 -38.08 -103.00 -38.60
CA ARG A 255 -39.36 -103.52 -38.12
C ARG A 255 -40.29 -103.85 -39.30
N ASP A 256 -40.42 -102.94 -40.26
CA ASP A 256 -41.28 -103.15 -41.44
C ASP A 256 -40.79 -104.35 -42.28
N ARG A 257 -39.47 -104.55 -42.41
CA ARG A 257 -38.88 -105.76 -43.02
C ARG A 257 -39.09 -107.03 -42.20
N ALA A 258 -39.11 -106.94 -40.87
CA ALA A 258 -39.42 -108.06 -39.99
C ALA A 258 -40.89 -108.45 -40.10
N GLU A 259 -41.79 -107.47 -40.15
CA GLU A 259 -43.23 -107.69 -40.39
C GLU A 259 -43.49 -108.28 -41.78
N ALA A 260 -42.81 -107.80 -42.82
CA ALA A 260 -42.90 -108.38 -44.16
C ALA A 260 -42.47 -109.86 -44.17
N ARG A 261 -41.35 -110.20 -43.51
CA ARG A 261 -40.90 -111.59 -43.35
C ARG A 261 -41.87 -112.45 -42.53
N ALA A 262 -42.50 -111.87 -41.50
CA ALA A 262 -43.52 -112.55 -40.72
C ALA A 262 -44.77 -112.86 -41.56
N ARG A 263 -45.22 -111.91 -42.38
CA ARG A 263 -46.34 -112.12 -43.32
C ARG A 263 -46.02 -113.14 -44.40
N GLU A 264 -44.80 -113.13 -44.93
CA GLU A 264 -44.32 -114.15 -45.87
C GLU A 264 -44.31 -115.54 -45.21
N ALA A 265 -43.81 -115.66 -43.98
CA ALA A 265 -43.83 -116.91 -43.22
C ALA A 265 -45.25 -117.40 -42.90
N GLU A 266 -46.19 -116.49 -42.63
CA GLU A 266 -47.60 -116.80 -42.43
C GLU A 266 -48.25 -117.27 -43.72
N SER A 267 -48.00 -116.60 -44.85
CA SER A 267 -48.49 -117.03 -46.17
C SER A 267 -47.93 -118.39 -46.61
N ALA A 268 -46.68 -118.70 -46.23
CA ALA A 268 -46.07 -120.00 -46.45
C ALA A 268 -46.69 -121.09 -45.57
N ARG A 269 -47.07 -120.76 -44.32
CA ARG A 269 -47.84 -121.68 -43.46
C ARG A 269 -49.22 -121.97 -44.03
N GLU A 270 -49.94 -120.95 -44.49
CA GLU A 270 -51.25 -121.14 -45.11
C GLU A 270 -51.17 -121.94 -46.42
N ALA A 271 -50.10 -121.77 -47.21
CA ALA A 271 -49.85 -122.58 -48.39
C ALA A 271 -49.62 -124.05 -48.02
N ALA A 272 -48.83 -124.32 -46.98
CA ALA A 272 -48.60 -125.68 -46.47
C ALA A 272 -49.88 -126.31 -45.87
N GLU A 273 -50.76 -125.52 -45.26
CA GLU A 273 -52.06 -125.99 -44.78
C GLU A 273 -53.01 -126.33 -45.94
N ARG A 274 -53.00 -125.53 -47.02
CA ARG A 274 -53.76 -125.82 -48.25
C ARG A 274 -53.29 -127.11 -48.92
N GLU A 275 -52.00 -127.40 -48.96
CA GLU A 275 -51.47 -128.68 -49.47
C GLU A 275 -51.87 -129.87 -48.58
N ARG A 276 -51.85 -129.71 -47.25
CA ARG A 276 -52.29 -130.73 -46.29
C ARG A 276 -53.77 -131.05 -46.45
N ASP A 277 -54.60 -130.04 -46.68
CA ASP A 277 -56.05 -130.21 -46.80
C ASP A 277 -56.45 -130.73 -48.21
N GLY A 278 -55.65 -130.42 -49.25
CA GLY A 278 -55.75 -131.07 -50.57
C GLY A 278 -55.49 -132.59 -50.50
N ALA A 279 -54.46 -133.01 -49.78
CA ALA A 279 -54.14 -134.44 -49.59
C ALA A 279 -55.22 -135.20 -48.78
N ARG A 280 -56.00 -134.50 -47.96
CA ARG A 280 -57.15 -135.08 -47.22
C ARG A 280 -58.40 -135.22 -48.08
N HIS A 281 -58.55 -134.39 -49.11
CA HIS A 281 -59.70 -134.42 -50.02
C HIS A 281 -59.61 -135.57 -51.03
N GLU A 282 -58.40 -135.89 -51.51
CA GLU A 282 -58.14 -137.03 -52.39
C GLU A 282 -58.38 -138.39 -51.70
N ALA A 283 -58.15 -138.47 -50.38
CA ALA A 283 -58.45 -139.67 -49.57
C ALA A 283 -59.96 -139.88 -49.31
N ALA A 284 -60.78 -138.82 -49.43
CA ALA A 284 -62.23 -138.87 -49.21
C ALA A 284 -63.03 -139.23 -50.47
N GLN A 285 -62.48 -139.01 -51.67
CA GLN A 285 -63.15 -139.30 -52.95
C GLN A 285 -63.30 -140.80 -53.25
N ALA A 286 -62.50 -141.67 -52.62
CA ALA A 286 -62.62 -143.13 -52.76
C ALA A 286 -63.78 -143.75 -51.95
N ALA A 287 -64.45 -142.99 -51.06
CA ALA A 287 -65.52 -143.49 -50.18
C ALA A 287 -66.94 -143.12 -50.66
N VAL A 288 -67.08 -142.25 -51.67
CA VAL A 288 -68.35 -141.64 -52.12
C VAL A 288 -69.09 -142.49 -53.17
N GLU A 289 -68.45 -143.52 -53.73
CA GLU A 289 -69.12 -144.50 -54.58
C GLU A 289 -70.03 -145.47 -53.77
N VAL A 290 -69.96 -145.45 -52.44
CA VAL A 290 -70.85 -146.20 -51.53
C VAL A 290 -72.05 -145.35 -51.10
N MET A 291 -72.80 -144.91 -52.11
CA MET A 291 -74.23 -144.61 -52.05
C MET A 291 -74.57 -143.15 -51.74
N GLU A 292 -75.33 -142.45 -52.56
CA GLU A 292 -76.76 -142.76 -52.81
C GLU A 292 -77.63 -143.05 -51.55
N ALA A 293 -77.06 -143.18 -50.34
CA ALA A 293 -77.71 -143.39 -49.06
C ALA A 293 -78.01 -142.10 -48.29
N LEU A 294 -77.46 -140.94 -48.66
CA LEU A 294 -77.78 -139.67 -47.99
C LEU A 294 -78.09 -138.54 -48.97
N ARG A 295 -78.88 -138.86 -50.02
CA ARG A 295 -79.74 -137.88 -50.72
C ARG A 295 -80.73 -137.16 -49.75
N ALA A 296 -80.84 -137.60 -48.50
CA ALA A 296 -81.50 -136.90 -47.40
C ALA A 296 -80.68 -135.72 -46.80
N GLN A 297 -79.40 -135.58 -47.17
CA GLN A 297 -78.53 -134.48 -46.74
C GLN A 297 -78.62 -133.26 -47.67
N GLN A 298 -79.15 -133.44 -48.88
CA GLN A 298 -79.19 -132.42 -49.95
C GLN A 298 -80.22 -131.29 -49.71
N LEU A 299 -81.12 -131.43 -48.74
CA LEU A 299 -82.05 -130.35 -48.33
C LEU A 299 -81.47 -129.42 -47.24
N ALA A 300 -80.33 -129.78 -46.64
CA ALA A 300 -79.63 -128.97 -45.63
C ALA A 300 -78.56 -128.04 -46.22
N GLU A 301 -78.05 -128.35 -47.42
CA GLU A 301 -76.96 -127.59 -48.06
C GLU A 301 -77.41 -126.31 -48.78
N GLU A 302 -78.69 -126.20 -49.15
CA GLU A 302 -79.23 -124.98 -49.77
C GLU A 302 -79.39 -123.83 -48.76
N ARG A 303 -79.61 -124.12 -47.47
CA ARG A 303 -79.66 -123.11 -46.39
C ARG A 303 -78.28 -122.63 -45.92
N ALA A 304 -77.22 -123.40 -46.15
CA ALA A 304 -75.85 -123.03 -45.75
C ALA A 304 -75.18 -122.05 -46.73
N ARG A 305 -75.55 -122.07 -48.02
CA ARG A 305 -74.99 -121.17 -49.04
C ARG A 305 -75.48 -119.73 -48.93
N GLN A 306 -76.67 -119.49 -48.36
CA GLN A 306 -77.16 -118.12 -48.07
C GLN A 306 -76.46 -117.49 -46.85
N ALA A 307 -75.98 -118.30 -45.88
CA ALA A 307 -75.34 -117.80 -44.67
C ALA A 307 -73.85 -117.42 -44.83
N GLU A 308 -73.13 -117.98 -45.81
CA GLU A 308 -71.70 -117.65 -46.05
C GLU A 308 -71.47 -116.35 -46.82
N VAL A 309 -72.47 -115.89 -47.60
CA VAL A 309 -72.42 -114.58 -48.26
C VAL A 309 -72.65 -113.47 -47.24
N GLU A 310 -73.62 -113.64 -46.33
CA GLU A 310 -73.90 -112.70 -45.23
C GLU A 310 -72.74 -112.61 -44.23
N LYS A 311 -72.03 -113.71 -43.94
CA LYS A 311 -70.87 -113.71 -43.04
C LYS A 311 -69.67 -112.92 -43.60
N LYS A 312 -69.39 -113.02 -44.91
CA LYS A 312 -68.28 -112.30 -45.57
C LYS A 312 -68.56 -110.80 -45.71
N GLU A 313 -69.82 -110.42 -45.87
CA GLU A 313 -70.25 -109.01 -45.85
C GLU A 313 -70.21 -108.39 -44.43
N PHE A 314 -70.52 -109.17 -43.39
CA PHE A 314 -70.39 -108.75 -41.99
C PHE A 314 -68.93 -108.61 -41.53
N GLU A 315 -68.02 -109.50 -41.93
CA GLU A 315 -66.59 -109.43 -41.57
C GLU A 315 -65.87 -108.28 -42.28
N ALA A 316 -66.22 -107.97 -43.54
CA ALA A 316 -65.74 -106.80 -44.26
C ALA A 316 -66.31 -105.47 -43.69
N GLY A 317 -67.56 -105.47 -43.21
CA GLY A 317 -68.18 -104.34 -42.52
C GLY A 317 -67.61 -104.10 -41.12
N TYR A 318 -67.28 -105.15 -40.36
CA TYR A 318 -66.68 -105.06 -39.03
C TYR A 318 -65.21 -104.61 -39.09
N ALA A 319 -64.44 -105.07 -40.08
CA ALA A 319 -63.07 -104.60 -40.30
C ALA A 319 -63.01 -103.14 -40.77
N ARG A 320 -63.95 -102.70 -41.63
CA ARG A 320 -64.08 -101.27 -42.01
C ARG A 320 -64.51 -100.41 -40.83
N ALA A 321 -65.49 -100.84 -40.03
CA ALA A 321 -65.90 -100.11 -38.83
C ALA A 321 -64.79 -100.03 -37.75
N LEU A 322 -63.95 -101.07 -37.59
CA LEU A 322 -62.79 -101.04 -36.68
C LEU A 322 -61.64 -100.18 -37.21
N ALA A 323 -61.42 -100.14 -38.53
CA ALA A 323 -60.44 -99.25 -39.15
C ALA A 323 -60.89 -97.78 -39.08
N GLU A 324 -62.16 -97.51 -39.36
CA GLU A 324 -62.77 -96.17 -39.28
C GLU A 324 -62.84 -95.66 -37.84
N THR A 325 -63.09 -96.53 -36.84
CA THR A 325 -63.04 -96.11 -35.42
C THR A 325 -61.62 -95.93 -34.90
N LYS A 326 -60.63 -96.70 -35.38
CA LYS A 326 -59.21 -96.44 -35.07
C LYS A 326 -58.71 -95.16 -35.74
N GLN A 327 -59.09 -94.93 -36.99
CA GLN A 327 -58.76 -93.72 -37.73
C GLN A 327 -59.45 -92.49 -37.12
N ALA A 328 -60.74 -92.55 -36.79
CA ALA A 328 -61.44 -91.48 -36.09
C ALA A 328 -60.87 -91.22 -34.68
N ARG A 329 -60.37 -92.24 -33.99
CA ARG A 329 -59.70 -92.08 -32.69
C ARG A 329 -58.31 -91.47 -32.85
N GLN A 330 -57.54 -91.84 -33.88
CA GLN A 330 -56.27 -91.22 -34.21
C GLN A 330 -56.45 -89.76 -34.67
N GLU A 331 -57.45 -89.47 -35.48
CA GLU A 331 -57.81 -88.12 -35.91
C GLU A 331 -58.30 -87.27 -34.73
N ARG A 332 -59.07 -87.86 -33.80
CA ARG A 332 -59.48 -87.20 -32.55
C ARG A 332 -58.29 -86.96 -31.62
N ASP A 333 -57.39 -87.91 -31.47
CA ASP A 333 -56.24 -87.78 -30.57
C ASP A 333 -55.18 -86.83 -31.18
N GLN A 334 -55.05 -86.78 -32.52
CA GLN A 334 -54.28 -85.77 -33.24
C GLN A 334 -54.92 -84.39 -33.16
N ALA A 335 -56.24 -84.27 -33.30
CA ALA A 335 -56.97 -83.02 -33.10
C ALA A 335 -56.92 -82.55 -31.63
N ALA A 336 -56.93 -83.48 -30.67
CA ALA A 336 -56.74 -83.21 -29.24
C ALA A 336 -55.31 -82.77 -28.92
N ALA A 337 -54.30 -83.39 -29.55
CA ALA A 337 -52.91 -82.95 -29.44
C ALA A 337 -52.71 -81.56 -30.06
N GLN A 338 -53.29 -81.31 -31.24
CA GLN A 338 -53.24 -80.01 -31.91
C GLN A 338 -53.99 -78.92 -31.15
N THR A 339 -55.13 -79.22 -30.51
CA THR A 339 -55.82 -78.26 -29.64
C THR A 339 -55.11 -78.05 -28.31
N THR A 340 -54.46 -79.06 -27.75
CA THR A 340 -53.63 -78.91 -26.54
C THR A 340 -52.37 -78.11 -26.84
N GLU A 341 -51.75 -78.32 -28.00
CA GLU A 341 -50.58 -77.56 -28.45
C GLU A 341 -50.95 -76.14 -28.85
N ALA A 342 -52.06 -75.93 -29.57
CA ALA A 342 -52.60 -74.60 -29.84
C ALA A 342 -53.00 -73.87 -28.55
N SER A 343 -53.52 -74.57 -27.55
CA SER A 343 -53.82 -74.00 -26.23
C SER A 343 -52.54 -73.66 -25.47
N ARG A 344 -51.50 -74.50 -25.50
CA ARG A 344 -50.19 -74.19 -24.92
C ARG A 344 -49.52 -73.01 -25.61
N GLN A 345 -49.63 -72.92 -26.93
CA GLN A 345 -49.13 -71.80 -27.72
C GLN A 345 -49.91 -70.52 -27.44
N ARG A 346 -51.23 -70.59 -27.25
CA ARG A 346 -52.06 -69.46 -26.78
C ARG A 346 -51.65 -69.02 -25.38
N THR A 347 -51.54 -69.93 -24.41
CA THR A 347 -51.12 -69.58 -23.06
C THR A 347 -49.68 -69.05 -23.01
N ALA A 348 -48.78 -69.57 -23.85
CA ALA A 348 -47.42 -69.04 -23.99
C ALA A 348 -47.35 -67.71 -24.74
N ALA A 349 -48.34 -67.40 -25.59
CA ALA A 349 -48.48 -66.10 -26.23
C ALA A 349 -49.09 -65.08 -25.25
N GLU A 350 -50.14 -65.45 -24.53
CA GLU A 350 -50.75 -64.67 -23.44
C GLU A 350 -49.75 -64.38 -22.32
N GLN A 351 -48.91 -65.34 -21.93
CA GLN A 351 -47.83 -65.09 -20.96
C GLN A 351 -46.72 -64.18 -21.52
N ARG A 352 -46.46 -64.22 -22.83
CA ARG A 352 -45.49 -63.29 -23.46
C ARG A 352 -46.08 -61.89 -23.58
N GLU A 353 -47.36 -61.78 -23.88
CA GLU A 353 -48.10 -60.52 -23.94
C GLU A 353 -48.24 -59.90 -22.54
N ALA A 354 -48.59 -60.68 -21.51
CA ALA A 354 -48.63 -60.23 -20.12
C ALA A 354 -47.25 -59.79 -19.62
N ARG A 355 -46.16 -60.52 -19.95
CA ARG A 355 -44.80 -60.09 -19.62
C ARG A 355 -44.36 -58.86 -20.40
N ALA A 356 -44.82 -58.70 -21.65
CA ALA A 356 -44.54 -57.51 -22.46
C ALA A 356 -45.32 -56.29 -21.95
N GLU A 357 -46.57 -56.46 -21.53
CA GLU A 357 -47.36 -55.44 -20.84
C GLU A 357 -46.70 -55.07 -19.52
N GLU A 358 -46.34 -56.04 -18.67
CA GLU A 358 -45.69 -55.76 -17.39
C GLU A 358 -44.33 -55.08 -17.58
N ALA A 359 -43.53 -55.49 -18.58
CA ALA A 359 -42.29 -54.82 -18.94
C ALA A 359 -42.54 -53.39 -19.44
N ARG A 360 -43.62 -53.16 -20.20
CA ARG A 360 -44.02 -51.85 -20.69
C ARG A 360 -44.52 -50.96 -19.56
N THR A 361 -45.34 -51.46 -18.63
CA THR A 361 -45.76 -50.72 -17.43
C THR A 361 -44.57 -50.44 -16.52
N GLN A 362 -43.61 -51.36 -16.39
CA GLN A 362 -42.37 -51.11 -15.64
C GLN A 362 -41.43 -50.13 -16.36
N ALA A 363 -41.48 -50.04 -17.68
CA ALA A 363 -40.74 -49.06 -18.47
C ALA A 363 -41.39 -47.68 -18.38
N GLU A 364 -42.72 -47.58 -18.49
CA GLU A 364 -43.52 -46.37 -18.26
C GLU A 364 -43.31 -45.86 -16.83
N ASN A 365 -43.42 -46.72 -15.80
CA ASN A 365 -43.12 -46.33 -14.42
C ASN A 365 -41.65 -45.93 -14.20
N ARG A 366 -40.71 -46.38 -15.04
CA ARG A 366 -39.31 -45.93 -14.99
C ARG A 366 -39.13 -44.59 -15.70
N ALA A 367 -39.84 -44.38 -16.81
CA ALA A 367 -39.90 -43.12 -17.53
C ALA A 367 -40.57 -42.04 -16.66
N ASP A 368 -41.72 -42.30 -16.06
CA ASP A 368 -42.42 -41.37 -15.16
C ASP A 368 -41.56 -40.98 -13.96
N ARG A 369 -40.82 -41.94 -13.37
CA ARG A 369 -39.86 -41.65 -12.30
C ARG A 369 -38.62 -40.90 -12.79
N ALA A 370 -38.24 -41.05 -14.05
CA ALA A 370 -37.15 -40.27 -14.64
C ALA A 370 -37.62 -38.85 -14.95
N GLU A 371 -38.84 -38.68 -15.44
CA GLU A 371 -39.52 -37.41 -15.70
C GLU A 371 -39.74 -36.63 -14.40
N GLN A 372 -40.29 -37.27 -13.37
CA GLN A 372 -40.41 -36.65 -12.04
C GLN A 372 -39.06 -36.22 -11.45
N ARG A 373 -37.99 -36.99 -11.69
CA ARG A 373 -36.63 -36.60 -11.27
C ARG A 373 -36.07 -35.45 -12.11
N ALA A 374 -36.39 -35.40 -13.41
CA ALA A 374 -36.04 -34.30 -14.28
C ALA A 374 -36.79 -33.02 -13.86
N ASP A 375 -38.09 -33.10 -13.65
CA ASP A 375 -38.93 -31.99 -13.19
C ASP A 375 -38.52 -31.48 -11.82
N THR A 376 -38.16 -32.38 -10.89
CA THR A 376 -37.64 -31.97 -9.58
C THR A 376 -36.31 -31.24 -9.72
N ARG A 377 -35.42 -31.69 -10.63
CA ARG A 377 -34.14 -31.02 -10.91
C ARG A 377 -34.33 -29.69 -11.63
N ILE A 378 -35.28 -29.61 -12.56
CA ILE A 378 -35.65 -28.37 -13.26
C ILE A 378 -36.21 -27.38 -12.24
N GLY A 379 -37.15 -27.80 -11.39
CA GLY A 379 -37.70 -26.94 -10.32
C GLY A 379 -36.65 -26.52 -9.30
N GLN A 380 -35.67 -27.36 -8.96
CA GLN A 380 -34.54 -26.97 -8.12
C GLN A 380 -33.60 -25.97 -8.81
N ALA A 381 -33.36 -26.14 -10.12
CA ALA A 381 -32.56 -25.21 -10.91
C ALA A 381 -33.25 -23.86 -11.09
N GLU A 382 -34.57 -23.84 -11.30
CA GLU A 382 -35.39 -22.63 -11.36
C GLU A 382 -35.40 -21.91 -10.01
N LYS A 383 -35.59 -22.62 -8.89
CA LYS A 383 -35.45 -22.03 -7.55
C LYS A 383 -34.06 -21.42 -7.33
N ARG A 384 -32.98 -22.11 -7.71
CA ARG A 384 -31.63 -21.55 -7.61
C ARG A 384 -31.43 -20.34 -8.51
N ARG A 385 -31.99 -20.34 -9.72
CA ARG A 385 -31.95 -19.20 -10.62
C ARG A 385 -32.68 -18.00 -10.01
N ASP A 386 -33.84 -18.22 -9.42
CA ASP A 386 -34.66 -17.18 -8.82
C ASP A 386 -34.04 -16.66 -7.51
N GLU A 387 -33.39 -17.54 -6.72
CA GLU A 387 -32.58 -17.17 -5.55
C GLU A 387 -31.38 -16.31 -5.96
N ILE A 388 -30.64 -16.69 -7.01
CA ILE A 388 -29.52 -15.90 -7.54
C ILE A 388 -30.03 -14.57 -8.09
N ALA A 389 -31.17 -14.55 -8.79
CA ALA A 389 -31.77 -13.31 -9.30
C ALA A 389 -32.21 -12.39 -8.16
N ALA A 390 -32.77 -12.93 -7.08
CA ALA A 390 -33.12 -12.18 -5.88
C ALA A 390 -31.86 -11.62 -5.20
N GLN A 391 -30.81 -12.44 -5.02
CA GLN A 391 -29.52 -11.99 -4.49
C GLN A 391 -28.90 -10.89 -5.34
N LEU A 392 -28.92 -11.02 -6.67
CA LEU A 392 -28.40 -9.99 -7.58
C LEU A 392 -29.19 -8.68 -7.45
N THR A 393 -30.50 -8.78 -7.23
CA THR A 393 -31.37 -7.61 -7.04
C THR A 393 -31.05 -6.92 -5.72
N THR A 394 -30.88 -7.69 -4.63
CA THR A 394 -30.46 -7.17 -3.32
C THR A 394 -29.08 -6.53 -3.40
N GLU A 395 -28.11 -7.17 -4.06
CA GLU A 395 -26.76 -6.61 -4.25
C GLU A 395 -26.79 -5.31 -5.08
N GLN A 396 -27.64 -5.24 -6.12
CA GLN A 396 -27.83 -4.03 -6.90
C GLN A 396 -28.48 -2.90 -6.09
N GLU A 397 -29.44 -3.20 -5.23
CA GLU A 397 -30.05 -2.24 -4.32
C GLU A 397 -29.05 -1.75 -3.25
N GLU A 398 -28.21 -2.63 -2.72
CA GLU A 398 -27.13 -2.28 -1.81
C GLU A 398 -26.08 -1.40 -2.50
N ARG A 399 -25.68 -1.71 -3.73
CA ARG A 399 -24.78 -0.84 -4.51
C ARG A 399 -25.39 0.54 -4.75
N ARG A 400 -26.67 0.62 -5.10
CA ARG A 400 -27.39 1.90 -5.25
C ARG A 400 -27.53 2.64 -3.92
N ARG A 401 -27.62 1.93 -2.79
CA ARG A 401 -27.64 2.54 -1.46
C ARG A 401 -26.27 3.11 -1.12
N VAL A 402 -25.20 2.34 -1.32
CA VAL A 402 -23.81 2.77 -1.12
C VAL A 402 -23.46 3.96 -2.03
N GLU A 403 -23.89 3.96 -3.29
CA GLU A 403 -23.69 5.11 -4.19
C GLU A 403 -24.44 6.36 -3.72
N ARG A 404 -25.68 6.22 -3.22
CA ARG A 404 -26.44 7.34 -2.62
C ARG A 404 -25.77 7.85 -1.34
N ASP A 405 -25.30 6.95 -0.48
CA ASP A 405 -24.61 7.31 0.76
C ASP A 405 -23.26 7.98 0.47
N LYS A 406 -22.54 7.50 -0.55
CA LYS A 406 -21.31 8.13 -1.06
C LYS A 406 -21.59 9.53 -1.61
N GLY A 407 -22.60 9.68 -2.46
CA GLY A 407 -23.00 11.00 -2.97
C GLY A 407 -23.43 11.96 -1.85
N ALA A 408 -24.15 11.46 -0.83
CA ALA A 408 -24.51 12.24 0.34
C ALA A 408 -23.30 12.59 1.23
N ALA A 409 -22.28 11.73 1.29
CA ALA A 409 -21.02 12.02 1.99
C ALA A 409 -20.19 13.07 1.23
N GLU A 410 -20.08 12.95 -0.09
CA GLU A 410 -19.42 13.93 -0.96
C GLU A 410 -20.08 15.31 -0.85
N GLN A 411 -21.41 15.37 -0.89
CA GLN A 411 -22.15 16.62 -0.71
C GLN A 411 -21.91 17.23 0.68
N ARG A 412 -21.90 16.40 1.74
CA ARG A 412 -21.58 16.86 3.09
C ARG A 412 -20.15 17.38 3.21
N ALA A 413 -19.20 16.80 2.50
CA ALA A 413 -17.81 17.26 2.46
C ALA A 413 -17.71 18.62 1.77
N VAL A 414 -18.36 18.78 0.61
CA VAL A 414 -18.43 20.07 -0.10
C VAL A 414 -19.10 21.14 0.76
N ASP A 415 -20.22 20.82 1.42
CA ASP A 415 -20.91 21.75 2.32
C ASP A 415 -20.07 22.08 3.56
N ALA A 416 -19.21 21.16 4.02
CA ALA A 416 -18.28 21.40 5.12
C ALA A 416 -17.12 22.32 4.68
N GLU A 417 -16.56 22.11 3.49
CA GLU A 417 -15.54 22.99 2.91
C GLU A 417 -16.07 24.41 2.71
N GLN A 418 -17.26 24.55 2.11
CA GLN A 418 -17.90 25.85 1.95
C GLN A 418 -18.20 26.54 3.30
N ARG A 419 -18.56 25.77 4.33
CA ARG A 419 -18.73 26.31 5.69
C ARG A 419 -17.39 26.75 6.27
N ALA A 420 -16.33 25.97 6.09
CA ALA A 420 -14.99 26.32 6.53
C ALA A 420 -14.47 27.59 5.83
N GLU A 421 -14.70 27.72 4.52
CA GLU A 421 -14.37 28.94 3.76
C GLU A 421 -15.16 30.16 4.24
N ARG A 422 -16.46 30.01 4.51
CA ARG A 422 -17.27 31.09 5.08
C ARG A 422 -16.77 31.49 6.46
N VAL A 423 -16.45 30.52 7.32
CA VAL A 423 -15.89 30.77 8.65
C VAL A 423 -14.54 31.49 8.53
N LYS A 424 -13.67 31.05 7.63
CA LYS A 424 -12.39 31.71 7.35
C LYS A 424 -12.59 33.14 6.87
N ALA A 425 -13.48 33.37 5.91
CA ALA A 425 -13.80 34.71 5.42
C ALA A 425 -14.38 35.62 6.52
N THR A 426 -15.22 35.07 7.42
CA THR A 426 -15.70 35.83 8.58
C THR A 426 -14.60 36.11 9.60
N ALA A 427 -13.69 35.16 9.83
CA ALA A 427 -12.55 35.35 10.72
C ALA A 427 -11.59 36.40 10.16
N ASP A 428 -11.32 36.39 8.85
CA ASP A 428 -10.50 37.39 8.17
C ASP A 428 -11.15 38.78 8.24
N ARG A 429 -12.48 38.86 8.04
CA ARG A 429 -13.24 40.11 8.20
C ARG A 429 -13.13 40.62 9.64
N LEU A 430 -13.37 39.77 10.64
CA LEU A 430 -13.25 40.13 12.06
C LEU A 430 -11.83 40.54 12.43
N ALA A 431 -10.81 39.87 11.89
CA ALA A 431 -9.41 40.22 12.12
C ALA A 431 -9.04 41.58 11.50
N ASN A 432 -9.61 41.91 10.33
CA ASN A 432 -9.47 43.22 9.72
C ASN A 432 -10.22 44.31 10.53
N GLU A 433 -11.43 44.01 11.01
CA GLU A 433 -12.19 44.93 11.87
C GLU A 433 -11.46 45.17 13.20
N LEU A 434 -10.90 44.14 13.83
CA LEU A 434 -10.09 44.27 15.04
C LEU A 434 -8.84 45.11 14.79
N ARG A 435 -8.12 44.88 13.69
CA ARG A 435 -6.97 45.73 13.31
C ARG A 435 -7.38 47.19 13.11
N ALA A 436 -8.49 47.45 12.41
CA ALA A 436 -9.00 48.80 12.24
C ALA A 436 -9.39 49.45 13.59
N ARG A 437 -9.96 48.67 14.52
CA ARG A 437 -10.28 49.15 15.88
C ARG A 437 -9.03 49.38 16.71
N ASP A 438 -8.00 48.56 16.58
CA ASP A 438 -6.72 48.75 17.25
C ASP A 438 -6.00 50.00 16.74
N GLU A 439 -6.05 50.27 15.43
CA GLU A 439 -5.56 51.50 14.82
C GLU A 439 -6.35 52.73 15.31
N GLU A 440 -7.68 52.63 15.36
CA GLU A 440 -8.56 53.67 15.90
C GLU A 440 -8.28 53.92 17.39
N ALA A 441 -8.11 52.86 18.18
CA ALA A 441 -7.75 52.94 19.59
C ALA A 441 -6.35 53.51 19.80
N ALA A 442 -5.37 53.15 18.96
CA ALA A 442 -4.03 53.72 18.99
C ALA A 442 -4.06 55.22 18.66
N ARG A 443 -4.84 55.61 17.66
CA ARG A 443 -5.07 57.02 17.31
C ARG A 443 -5.72 57.78 18.45
N LEU A 444 -6.80 57.27 19.04
CA LEU A 444 -7.47 57.88 20.19
C LEU A 444 -6.56 57.94 21.42
N ARG A 445 -5.75 56.91 21.68
CA ARG A 445 -4.74 56.94 22.76
C ARG A 445 -3.69 58.01 22.50
N ALA A 446 -3.20 58.14 21.26
CA ALA A 446 -2.27 59.20 20.89
C ALA A 446 -2.89 60.59 21.06
N GLU A 447 -4.18 60.74 20.72
CA GLU A 447 -4.95 61.97 20.90
C GLU A 447 -5.17 62.28 22.39
N ILE A 448 -5.52 61.29 23.22
CA ILE A 448 -5.63 61.44 24.68
C ILE A 448 -4.26 61.80 25.28
N VAL A 449 -3.17 61.16 24.83
CA VAL A 449 -1.81 61.49 25.28
C VAL A 449 -1.47 62.93 24.90
N ALA A 450 -1.77 63.36 23.68
CA ALA A 450 -1.57 64.75 23.24
C ALA A 450 -2.40 65.75 24.06
N LEU A 451 -3.67 65.43 24.33
CA LEU A 451 -4.56 66.25 25.17
C LEU A 451 -4.13 66.26 26.65
N SER A 452 -3.59 65.16 27.17
CA SER A 452 -3.07 65.04 28.53
C SER A 452 -1.73 65.75 28.70
N GLN A 453 -0.92 65.82 27.65
CA GLN A 453 0.30 66.64 27.59
C GLN A 453 -0.02 68.13 27.52
N ALA A 454 -1.17 68.51 26.95
CA ALA A 454 -1.70 69.89 26.98
C ALA A 454 -2.33 70.29 28.33
N LYS A 455 -2.60 69.34 29.23
CA LYS A 455 -3.15 69.58 30.58
C LYS A 455 -2.38 68.81 31.65
N LYS A 456 -1.22 69.34 32.03
CA LYS A 456 -0.65 69.10 33.36
C LYS A 456 -0.60 70.40 34.15
N PRO A 457 -1.32 70.46 35.28
CA PRO A 457 -0.68 70.88 36.50
C PRO A 457 -0.61 69.72 37.50
N ALA A 458 0.47 69.75 38.26
CA ALA A 458 0.97 68.73 39.15
C ALA A 458 0.15 68.56 40.45
N ARG A 459 0.13 67.33 40.99
CA ARG A 459 0.51 66.96 42.39
C ARG A 459 0.04 65.52 42.71
N ARG A 460 0.95 64.66 43.20
CA ARG A 460 1.15 64.29 44.64
C ARG A 460 -0.08 63.52 45.14
N GLY A 461 -0.09 62.21 45.31
CA GLY A 461 0.80 61.33 46.07
C GLY A 461 -0.09 60.53 47.02
N GLY A 462 0.09 59.22 47.20
CA GLY A 462 -0.77 58.46 48.11
C GLY A 462 -0.55 56.95 48.05
N LYS A 463 -0.16 56.40 49.19
CA LYS A 463 0.31 55.03 49.49
C LYS A 463 -0.83 54.29 50.21
N ARG A 464 -1.09 52.99 49.93
CA ARG A 464 -1.70 51.94 50.82
C ARG A 464 -2.19 50.74 49.97
N THR A 465 -1.61 49.53 50.08
CA THR A 465 -1.79 48.39 51.03
C THR A 465 -2.97 47.45 50.71
N ALA A 466 -2.60 46.17 50.51
CA ALA A 466 -3.21 44.91 50.99
C ALA A 466 -4.54 44.38 50.40
N GLU A 467 -4.75 43.06 50.64
CA GLU A 467 -5.86 42.14 50.31
C GLU A 467 -5.78 41.49 48.91
N GLU A 468 -5.50 40.20 48.71
CA GLU A 468 -6.04 38.93 49.29
C GLU A 468 -7.50 38.66 48.90
N GLU A 469 -7.71 37.90 47.81
CA GLU A 469 -8.95 37.19 47.43
C GLU A 469 -8.59 36.18 46.30
N ALA A 470 -8.41 34.90 46.61
CA ALA A 470 -9.39 33.81 46.56
C ALA A 470 -9.70 33.25 45.12
N PRO A 471 -9.68 31.91 44.94
CA PRO A 471 -9.90 31.27 43.64
C PRO A 471 -11.40 31.15 43.33
N PRO A 472 -11.83 31.14 42.04
CA PRO A 472 -13.23 30.90 41.72
C PRO A 472 -13.56 29.40 41.86
N GLU A 473 -14.46 29.10 42.79
CA GLU A 473 -15.16 27.82 42.91
C GLU A 473 -16.15 27.56 41.76
N PRO A 474 -16.54 26.29 41.55
CA PRO A 474 -17.24 25.83 40.36
C PRO A 474 -18.75 26.13 40.40
N ILE A 475 -19.31 26.36 39.21
CA ILE A 475 -20.75 26.51 38.99
C ILE A 475 -21.44 25.15 39.22
N PRO A 476 -22.46 25.05 40.10
CA PRO A 476 -23.22 23.82 40.29
C PRO A 476 -24.36 23.70 39.28
N GLY A 477 -24.39 22.57 38.57
CA GLY A 477 -25.59 22.02 37.95
C GLY A 477 -25.98 22.58 36.59
N GLN A 478 -25.49 21.95 35.52
CA GLN A 478 -26.29 21.71 34.30
C GLN A 478 -25.71 20.54 33.51
N THR A 479 -26.35 19.38 33.72
CA THR A 479 -26.61 18.26 32.79
C THR A 479 -25.49 17.81 31.85
N ALA A 480 -25.02 16.59 32.15
CA ALA A 480 -24.26 15.71 31.28
C ALA A 480 -24.87 15.60 29.86
N VAL A 481 -24.01 15.77 28.86
CA VAL A 481 -24.21 15.25 27.51
C VAL A 481 -23.15 14.17 27.31
N PRO A 482 -23.52 12.93 26.96
CA PRO A 482 -22.59 11.82 26.85
C PRO A 482 -21.72 11.97 25.60
N LEU A 483 -20.42 11.71 25.76
CA LEU A 483 -19.48 11.48 24.66
C LEU A 483 -19.79 10.10 24.03
N PRO A 484 -19.87 9.98 22.69
CA PRO A 484 -19.89 8.68 22.03
C PRO A 484 -18.45 8.18 21.91
N GLY A 485 -18.11 7.20 22.74
CA GLY A 485 -16.94 6.35 22.59
C GLY A 485 -17.38 4.90 22.58
N GLU A 486 -16.76 4.13 21.69
CA GLU A 486 -16.55 2.68 21.82
C GLU A 486 -17.77 1.77 21.58
N GLU A 487 -17.90 1.32 20.32
CA GLU A 487 -18.56 0.04 20.02
C GLU A 487 -17.61 -1.10 20.43
N PRO A 488 -18.04 -2.06 21.26
CA PRO A 488 -17.27 -3.25 21.53
C PRO A 488 -17.50 -4.29 20.43
N GLU A 489 -16.41 -4.98 20.14
CA GLU A 489 -16.31 -6.20 19.36
C GLU A 489 -17.27 -7.29 19.83
N GLY A 490 -17.78 -8.07 18.88
CA GLY A 490 -17.77 -9.52 18.96
C GLY A 490 -18.84 -10.20 19.81
N GLU A 491 -19.93 -10.62 19.15
CA GLU A 491 -20.62 -11.85 19.52
C GLU A 491 -20.74 -12.77 18.30
N THR A 492 -19.84 -13.74 18.27
CA THR A 492 -20.03 -15.03 17.61
C THR A 492 -21.11 -15.82 18.36
N GLY A 493 -22.18 -16.21 17.66
CA GLY A 493 -23.17 -17.18 18.12
C GLY A 493 -23.63 -18.04 16.95
N ASN A 494 -23.45 -19.36 17.10
CA ASN A 494 -23.88 -20.45 16.22
C ASN A 494 -25.33 -20.36 15.74
#